data_AF-A0A2T1EYH9-F1
#
_entry.id   AF-A0A2T1EYH9-F1
#
_cell.length_a   1.000
_cell.length_b   1.000
_cell.length_c   1.000
_cell.angle_alpha   90.00
_cell.angle_beta   90.00
_cell.angle_gamma   90.00
#
_symmetry.space_group_name_H-M   'P 1'
#
loop_
_entity.id
_entity.type
_entity.pdbx_description
1 polymer ?
#
loop_
_entity_poly.entity_id
_entity_poly.type
_entity_poly.pdbx_seq_one_letter_code
_entity_poly.pdbx_strand_id
1 'polypeptide(L)'
;MLAELISARQIVKAKLIDFLGLPGNCQDKTDHLVSTIVSVLEVDTAEQARFWETFKSELAVDPVELEEILKCSAVERQQWIEQGKLPILEYRSFRKSGIHLEYPVHDRRFILNLTQTDIKSWRQEPKELTQNHRQKPVQISTENTEQNEQSRVAFSSAWEKIIVDWNEQGSAEISATFQLAYWTVWASRWAKENQLNSKAVGSNEIYETHQQEWYERKNQAVKLLIEMPYAMLYFYRPPGADKLYLELCDDHQEMMKDGYYWDKWEFLNQNRRLVTKCRECVYCETKDYYSLYYLEIKSDKFPDFSFSYHTPYTIGRKFLPHPETLPAVDHVEQDGIFRFGRPLLEQEKVIHTEKDVLLKFEAALLFAKKFVS
;
A
#
# COMPACT_ATOMS: atom_id res chain seq x y z
N MET A 1 -15.26 33.62 8.50
CA MET A 1 -13.94 32.96 8.64
C MET A 1 -13.89 31.91 9.75
N LEU A 2 -13.97 32.25 11.05
CA LEU A 2 -13.86 31.22 12.11
C LEU A 2 -15.06 30.26 12.17
N ALA A 3 -16.28 30.78 12.03
CA ALA A 3 -17.49 29.95 11.92
C ALA A 3 -17.42 28.97 10.74
N GLU A 4 -17.00 29.46 9.56
CA GLU A 4 -16.83 28.64 8.36
C GLU A 4 -15.72 27.60 8.53
N LEU A 5 -14.61 27.95 9.20
CA LEU A 5 -13.53 27.01 9.50
C LEU A 5 -14.01 25.89 10.43
N ILE A 6 -14.75 26.23 11.48
CA ILE A 6 -15.31 25.26 12.42
C ILE A 6 -16.35 24.37 11.75
N SER A 7 -17.17 24.92 10.85
CA SER A 7 -18.16 24.14 10.11
C SER A 7 -17.56 23.27 9.00
N ALA A 8 -16.46 23.71 8.38
CA ALA A 8 -15.76 22.96 7.33
C ALA A 8 -14.91 21.81 7.90
N ARG A 9 -14.39 21.96 9.12
CA ARG A 9 -13.67 20.90 9.83
C ARG A 9 -14.69 20.11 10.64
N GLN A 10 -14.87 18.82 10.37
CA GLN A 10 -15.92 17.97 10.97
C GLN A 10 -15.70 17.72 12.49
N ILE A 11 -15.75 18.77 13.32
CA ILE A 11 -15.66 18.66 14.77
C ILE A 11 -16.93 17.99 15.28
N VAL A 12 -16.76 16.88 15.99
CA VAL A 12 -17.88 16.12 16.54
C VAL A 12 -18.68 16.99 17.51
N LYS A 13 -20.01 17.03 17.35
CA LYS A 13 -20.95 17.82 18.18
C LYS A 13 -20.69 17.66 19.68
N ALA A 14 -20.39 16.44 20.13
CA ALA A 14 -20.08 16.15 21.54
C ALA A 14 -18.91 16.99 22.06
N LYS A 15 -17.83 17.15 21.28
CA LYS A 15 -16.68 17.96 21.69
C LYS A 15 -17.02 19.45 21.78
N LEU A 16 -17.94 19.96 20.95
CA LEU A 16 -18.42 21.34 21.02
C LEU A 16 -19.27 21.58 22.28
N ILE A 17 -20.13 20.61 22.63
CA ILE A 17 -20.93 20.61 23.86
C ILE A 17 -20.01 20.60 25.09
N ASP A 18 -19.00 19.71 25.09
CA ASP A 18 -18.03 19.60 26.18
C ASP A 18 -17.21 20.88 26.33
N PHE A 19 -16.78 21.49 25.23
CA PHE A 19 -16.04 22.75 25.26
C PHE A 19 -16.85 23.89 25.88
N LEU A 20 -18.15 23.97 25.59
CA LEU A 20 -19.06 24.96 26.16
C LEU A 20 -19.51 24.62 27.61
N GLY A 21 -19.10 23.47 28.16
CA GLY A 21 -19.53 23.02 29.48
C GLY A 21 -21.03 22.72 29.56
N LEU A 22 -21.67 22.41 28.43
CA LEU A 22 -23.09 22.10 28.35
C LEU A 22 -23.36 20.63 28.70
N PRO A 23 -24.57 20.29 29.19
CA PRO A 23 -24.89 18.90 29.51
C PRO A 23 -24.94 18.04 28.23
N GLY A 24 -24.47 16.79 28.32
CA GLY A 24 -24.34 15.89 27.17
C GLY A 24 -25.65 15.54 26.43
N ASN A 25 -26.80 15.86 27.01
CA ASN A 25 -28.13 15.72 26.39
C ASN A 25 -28.61 17.01 25.66
N CYS A 26 -27.72 17.97 25.41
CA CYS A 26 -28.03 19.23 24.73
C CYS A 26 -28.64 19.00 23.33
N GLN A 27 -29.85 19.55 23.15
CA GLN A 27 -30.65 19.45 21.91
C GLN A 27 -30.28 20.51 20.87
N ASP A 28 -29.41 21.46 21.21
CA ASP A 28 -29.03 22.55 20.32
C ASP A 28 -28.47 22.04 18.99
N LYS A 29 -28.80 22.73 17.90
CA LYS A 29 -28.25 22.42 16.58
C LYS A 29 -26.76 22.78 16.54
N THR A 30 -25.98 22.04 15.75
CA THR A 30 -24.53 22.30 15.60
C THR A 30 -24.25 23.76 15.21
N ASP A 31 -25.02 24.33 14.29
CA ASP A 31 -24.87 25.74 13.88
C ASP A 31 -25.05 26.73 15.04
N HIS A 32 -25.98 26.43 15.96
CA HIS A 32 -26.19 27.24 17.17
C HIS A 32 -25.00 27.14 18.12
N LEU A 33 -24.45 25.94 18.31
CA LEU A 33 -23.26 25.70 19.12
C LEU A 33 -22.04 26.42 18.53
N VAL A 34 -21.85 26.34 17.21
CA VAL A 34 -20.76 27.05 16.49
C VAL A 34 -20.92 28.56 16.63
N SER A 35 -22.12 29.10 16.45
CA SER A 35 -22.37 30.53 16.64
C SER A 35 -22.07 30.97 18.08
N THR A 36 -22.48 30.17 19.06
CA THR A 36 -22.23 30.46 20.48
C THR A 36 -20.73 30.47 20.78
N ILE A 37 -20.00 29.47 20.28
CA ILE A 37 -18.54 29.41 20.40
C ILE A 37 -17.91 30.66 19.78
N VAL A 38 -18.27 31.00 18.53
CA VAL A 38 -17.71 32.18 17.84
C VAL A 38 -17.93 33.46 18.65
N SER A 39 -19.15 33.67 19.18
CA SER A 39 -19.45 34.84 20.01
C SER A 39 -18.61 34.89 21.29
N VAL A 40 -18.31 33.76 21.93
CA VAL A 40 -17.42 33.70 23.11
C VAL A 40 -15.98 34.03 22.72
N LEU A 41 -15.48 33.46 21.62
CA LEU A 41 -14.10 33.64 21.18
C LEU A 41 -13.81 35.06 20.67
N GLU A 42 -14.83 35.82 20.27
CA GLU A 42 -14.70 37.22 19.84
C GLU A 42 -14.43 38.19 20.99
N VAL A 43 -14.89 37.87 22.21
CA VAL A 43 -14.79 38.76 23.37
C VAL A 43 -13.80 38.29 24.43
N ASP A 44 -13.45 37.00 24.46
CA ASP A 44 -12.57 36.43 25.48
C ASP A 44 -11.32 35.79 24.86
N THR A 45 -10.18 36.43 25.06
CA THR A 45 -8.87 35.98 24.56
C THR A 45 -8.33 34.75 25.30
N ALA A 46 -8.74 34.52 26.55
CA ALA A 46 -8.37 33.33 27.29
C ALA A 46 -9.14 32.11 26.76
N GLU A 47 -10.44 32.28 26.51
CA GLU A 47 -11.26 31.27 25.84
C GLU A 47 -10.81 31.01 24.40
N GLN A 48 -10.36 32.04 23.69
CA GLN A 48 -9.73 31.89 22.38
C GLN A 48 -8.50 30.98 22.45
N ALA A 49 -7.60 31.20 23.40
CA ALA A 49 -6.42 30.35 23.59
C ALA A 49 -6.81 28.91 23.97
N ARG A 50 -7.79 28.75 24.86
CA ARG A 50 -8.32 27.44 25.29
C ARG A 50 -8.91 26.66 24.12
N PHE A 51 -9.70 27.32 23.27
CA PHE A 51 -10.31 26.73 22.09
C PHE A 51 -9.26 26.19 21.12
N TRP A 52 -8.28 27.02 20.75
CA TRP A 52 -7.25 26.62 19.81
C TRP A 52 -6.38 25.48 20.34
N GLU A 53 -6.13 25.42 21.65
CA GLU A 53 -5.39 24.30 22.23
C GLU A 53 -6.24 23.02 22.28
N THR A 54 -7.53 23.13 22.62
CA THR A 54 -8.46 22.00 22.72
C THR A 54 -8.71 21.34 21.37
N PHE A 55 -8.83 22.14 20.30
CA PHE A 55 -9.13 21.68 18.94
C PHE A 55 -7.92 21.75 18.00
N LYS A 56 -6.69 21.80 18.54
CA LYS A 56 -5.46 21.94 17.74
C LYS A 56 -5.29 20.86 16.68
N SER A 57 -5.70 19.63 16.99
CA SER A 57 -5.69 18.52 16.04
C SER A 57 -6.78 18.76 14.98
N GLU A 58 -8.05 18.88 15.35
CA GLU A 58 -9.16 19.03 14.41
C GLU A 58 -9.01 20.23 13.45
N LEU A 59 -8.36 21.30 13.92
CA LEU A 59 -8.11 22.53 13.16
C LEU A 59 -6.75 22.56 12.47
N ALA A 60 -5.95 21.49 12.56
CA ALA A 60 -4.64 21.37 11.94
C ALA A 60 -4.70 21.60 10.43
N VAL A 61 -3.60 22.11 9.88
CA VAL A 61 -3.43 22.42 8.47
C VAL A 61 -2.83 21.22 7.76
N ASP A 62 -3.54 20.73 6.74
CA ASP A 62 -3.08 19.64 5.89
C ASP A 62 -2.09 20.13 4.81
N PRO A 63 -1.34 19.23 4.13
CA PRO A 63 -0.29 19.64 3.19
C PRO A 63 -0.78 20.54 2.05
N VAL A 64 -1.99 20.32 1.54
CA VAL A 64 -2.52 21.10 0.42
C VAL A 64 -2.89 22.50 0.91
N GLU A 65 -3.60 22.58 2.02
CA GLU A 65 -3.95 23.88 2.62
C GLU A 65 -2.69 24.65 3.06
N LEU A 66 -1.66 23.98 3.57
CA LEU A 66 -0.41 24.63 3.96
C LEU A 66 0.31 25.25 2.76
N GLU A 67 0.35 24.53 1.63
CA GLU A 67 0.92 25.02 0.37
C GLU A 67 0.16 26.26 -0.14
N GLU A 68 -1.17 26.29 0.02
CA GLU A 68 -2.00 27.45 -0.31
C GLU A 68 -1.74 28.65 0.63
N ILE A 69 -1.71 28.43 1.94
CA ILE A 69 -1.50 29.48 2.95
C ILE A 69 -0.10 30.11 2.81
N LEU A 70 0.94 29.27 2.69
CA LEU A 70 2.32 29.72 2.62
C LEU A 70 2.77 30.08 1.19
N LYS A 71 1.93 29.78 0.19
CA LYS A 71 2.24 29.93 -1.24
C LYS A 71 3.58 29.29 -1.58
N CYS A 72 3.77 28.05 -1.14
CA CYS A 72 4.98 27.27 -1.36
C CYS A 72 4.67 26.00 -2.16
N SER A 73 5.68 25.48 -2.85
CA SER A 73 5.59 24.19 -3.52
C SER A 73 5.69 23.02 -2.52
N ALA A 74 5.22 21.84 -2.92
CA ALA A 74 5.41 20.60 -2.16
C ALA A 74 6.89 20.31 -1.83
N VAL A 75 7.81 20.70 -2.73
CA VAL A 75 9.26 20.54 -2.53
C VAL A 75 9.77 21.48 -1.45
N GLU A 76 9.37 22.75 -1.48
CA GLU A 76 9.72 23.72 -0.43
C GLU A 76 9.16 23.30 0.93
N ARG A 77 7.90 22.84 0.97
CA ARG A 77 7.28 22.31 2.19
C ARG A 77 8.10 21.17 2.78
N GLN A 78 8.46 20.17 1.97
CA GLN A 78 9.24 19.03 2.42
C GLN A 78 10.62 19.46 2.95
N GLN A 79 11.28 20.38 2.24
CA GLN A 79 12.56 20.93 2.66
C GLN A 79 12.45 21.67 4.01
N TRP A 80 11.41 22.48 4.22
CA TRP A 80 11.23 23.21 5.47
C TRP A 80 10.87 22.31 6.66
N ILE A 81 10.17 21.19 6.41
CA ILE A 81 9.95 20.14 7.41
C ILE A 81 11.29 19.51 7.83
N GLU A 82 12.12 19.12 6.86
CA GLU A 82 13.45 18.53 7.10
C GLU A 82 14.39 19.49 7.84
N GLN A 83 14.24 20.80 7.59
CA GLN A 83 14.99 21.86 8.28
C GLN A 83 14.41 22.20 9.67
N GLY A 84 13.34 21.54 10.12
CA GLY A 84 12.67 21.83 11.40
C GLY A 84 11.94 23.17 11.46
N LYS A 85 11.78 23.85 10.32
CA LYS A 85 11.09 25.15 10.21
C LYS A 85 9.58 25.02 10.23
N LEU A 86 9.07 23.88 9.79
CA LEU A 86 7.66 23.48 9.89
C LEU A 86 7.53 22.31 10.88
N PRO A 87 7.30 22.58 12.18
CA PRO A 87 7.08 21.54 13.18
C PRO A 87 5.86 20.69 12.83
N ILE A 88 6.01 19.37 12.91
CA ILE A 88 4.91 18.43 12.69
C ILE A 88 4.10 18.33 13.98
N LEU A 89 2.79 18.56 13.90
CA LEU A 89 1.88 18.40 15.03
C LEU A 89 1.56 16.92 15.26
N GLU A 90 1.13 16.24 14.21
CA GLU A 90 0.84 14.81 14.19
C GLU A 90 0.90 14.29 12.74
N TYR A 91 0.94 12.97 12.58
CA TYR A 91 0.73 12.31 11.30
C TYR A 91 -0.71 11.82 11.21
N ARG A 92 -1.36 12.04 10.07
CA ARG A 92 -2.66 11.48 9.73
C ARG A 92 -2.50 10.45 8.65
N SER A 93 -3.42 9.50 8.60
CA SER A 93 -3.44 8.52 7.52
C SER A 93 -4.72 8.63 6.71
N PHE A 94 -4.60 8.32 5.43
CA PHE A 94 -5.75 8.09 4.55
C PHE A 94 -5.47 6.88 3.67
N ARG A 95 -6.54 6.23 3.23
CA ARG A 95 -6.44 5.07 2.36
C ARG A 95 -6.54 5.52 0.91
N LYS A 96 -5.50 5.25 0.12
CA LYS A 96 -5.51 5.47 -1.33
C LYS A 96 -5.07 4.20 -2.03
N SER A 97 -5.91 3.69 -2.93
CA SER A 97 -5.62 2.47 -3.71
C SER A 97 -5.22 1.27 -2.83
N GLY A 98 -5.87 1.12 -1.68
CA GLY A 98 -5.61 0.03 -0.73
C GLY A 98 -4.43 0.25 0.22
N ILE A 99 -3.65 1.32 0.06
CA ILE A 99 -2.47 1.64 0.89
C ILE A 99 -2.84 2.72 1.92
N HIS A 100 -2.40 2.54 3.18
CA HIS A 100 -2.39 3.61 4.18
C HIS A 100 -1.22 4.54 3.90
N LEU A 101 -1.52 5.77 3.49
CA LEU A 101 -0.53 6.82 3.32
C LEU A 101 -0.60 7.75 4.51
N GLU A 102 0.54 7.97 5.15
CA GLU A 102 0.68 8.96 6.21
C GLU A 102 1.08 10.31 5.64
N TYR A 103 0.55 11.38 6.22
CA TYR A 103 0.89 12.74 5.88
C TYR A 103 0.98 13.60 7.14
N PRO A 104 1.95 14.53 7.21
CA PRO A 104 2.08 15.42 8.35
C PRO A 104 0.99 16.49 8.30
N VAL A 105 0.49 16.86 9.47
CA VAL A 105 -0.32 18.08 9.66
C VAL A 105 0.35 19.01 10.66
N HIS A 106 0.03 20.30 10.56
CA HIS A 106 0.71 21.36 11.29
C HIS A 106 -0.27 22.20 12.13
N ASP A 107 0.19 22.76 13.25
CA ASP A 107 -0.64 23.67 14.06
C ASP A 107 -0.98 24.92 13.25
N ARG A 108 -2.27 25.17 13.05
CA ARG A 108 -2.75 26.33 12.31
C ARG A 108 -2.30 27.65 12.89
N ARG A 109 -2.24 27.79 14.22
CA ARG A 109 -1.75 29.03 14.86
C ARG A 109 -0.30 29.29 14.49
N PHE A 110 0.52 28.24 14.51
CA PHE A 110 1.91 28.35 14.09
C PHE A 110 1.99 28.83 12.63
N ILE A 111 1.25 28.21 11.72
CA ILE A 111 1.25 28.57 10.29
C ILE A 111 0.74 30.00 10.06
N LEU A 112 -0.33 30.42 10.72
CA LEU A 112 -0.89 31.76 10.56
C LEU A 112 -0.02 32.86 11.20
N ASN A 113 0.84 32.51 12.15
CA ASN A 113 1.79 33.44 12.76
C ASN A 113 3.07 33.61 11.93
N LEU A 114 3.30 32.79 10.89
CA LEU A 114 4.43 32.96 9.99
C LEU A 114 4.25 34.22 9.15
N THR A 115 5.23 35.12 9.24
CA THR A 115 5.21 36.36 8.45
C THR A 115 5.78 36.11 7.06
N GLN A 116 5.42 36.97 6.10
CA GLN A 116 6.05 36.95 4.78
C GLN A 116 7.56 37.21 4.84
N THR A 117 8.04 37.84 5.90
CA THR A 117 9.48 38.02 6.16
C THR A 117 10.14 36.69 6.53
N ASP A 118 9.49 35.86 7.35
CA ASP A 118 9.97 34.51 7.72
C ASP A 118 10.02 33.60 6.48
N ILE A 119 8.98 33.63 5.65
CA ILE A 119 8.95 32.81 4.43
C ILE A 119 10.01 33.29 3.42
N LYS A 120 10.20 34.60 3.27
CA LYS A 120 11.25 35.15 2.40
C LYS A 120 12.65 34.83 2.92
N SER A 121 12.88 34.91 4.23
CA SER A 121 14.16 34.54 4.82
C SER A 121 14.45 33.06 4.59
N TRP A 122 13.47 32.17 4.77
CA TRP A 122 13.66 30.73 4.50
C TRP A 122 13.98 30.41 3.03
N ARG A 123 13.51 31.22 2.09
CA ARG A 123 13.80 31.11 0.65
C ARG A 123 15.16 31.69 0.27
N GLN A 124 15.58 32.76 0.96
CA GLN A 124 16.84 33.46 0.73
C GLN A 124 18.01 32.87 1.51
N GLU A 125 17.72 32.10 2.56
CA GLU A 125 18.73 31.32 3.26
C GLU A 125 19.46 30.44 2.24
N PRO A 126 20.76 30.67 2.04
CA PRO A 126 21.51 29.87 1.08
C PRO A 126 21.39 28.41 1.45
N LYS A 127 21.35 27.52 0.45
CA LYS A 127 21.42 26.05 0.60
C LYS A 127 22.74 25.57 1.28
N GLU A 128 23.46 26.47 1.94
CA GLU A 128 24.78 26.28 2.52
C GLU A 128 24.72 25.71 3.95
N LEU A 129 23.61 25.87 4.68
CA LEU A 129 23.35 25.00 5.84
C LEU A 129 23.09 23.54 5.42
N THR A 130 22.73 23.33 4.14
CA THR A 130 22.67 22.02 3.51
C THR A 130 24.04 21.51 3.03
N GLN A 131 25.12 22.29 3.14
CA GLN A 131 26.48 21.85 2.81
C GLN A 131 27.26 21.30 4.01
N ASN A 132 26.93 21.62 5.26
CA ASN A 132 27.55 20.91 6.40
C ASN A 132 27.06 19.46 6.54
N HIS A 133 25.97 19.08 5.86
CA HIS A 133 25.57 17.68 5.65
C HIS A 133 25.90 17.14 4.24
N ARG A 134 26.32 17.98 3.28
CA ARG A 134 26.67 17.56 1.90
C ARG A 134 28.15 17.75 1.51
N GLN A 135 28.99 18.26 2.40
CA GLN A 135 30.45 18.28 2.26
C GLN A 135 31.10 17.42 3.35
N LYS A 136 30.71 16.14 3.39
CA LYS A 136 31.70 15.07 3.43
C LYS A 136 31.78 14.47 2.03
N PRO A 137 32.74 14.89 1.18
CA PRO A 137 33.12 14.10 0.04
C PRO A 137 33.81 12.83 0.55
N VAL A 138 33.29 11.67 0.17
CA VAL A 138 34.03 10.39 0.15
C VAL A 138 34.42 9.81 1.53
N GLN A 139 33.42 9.49 2.35
CA GLN A 139 33.52 8.40 3.36
C GLN A 139 32.23 7.59 3.48
N ILE A 140 31.07 8.15 3.09
CA ILE A 140 29.77 7.46 3.13
C ILE A 140 29.64 6.39 2.04
N SER A 141 30.33 6.49 0.89
CA SER A 141 30.28 5.42 -0.10
C SER A 141 30.98 4.16 0.40
N THR A 142 32.08 4.30 1.16
CA THR A 142 32.74 3.18 1.84
C THR A 142 31.97 2.73 3.07
N GLU A 143 31.41 3.63 3.90
CA GLU A 143 30.60 3.22 5.07
C GLU A 143 29.29 2.54 4.69
N ASN A 144 28.55 3.03 3.68
CA ASN A 144 27.37 2.34 3.15
C ASN A 144 27.77 1.06 2.41
N THR A 145 28.90 1.03 1.69
CA THR A 145 29.36 -0.21 1.05
C THR A 145 29.79 -1.24 2.08
N GLU A 146 30.52 -0.85 3.13
CA GLU A 146 30.93 -1.70 4.24
C GLU A 146 29.73 -2.16 5.05
N GLN A 147 28.76 -1.30 5.36
CA GLN A 147 27.50 -1.69 6.02
C GLN A 147 26.65 -2.61 5.14
N ASN A 148 26.58 -2.35 3.85
CA ASN A 148 25.89 -3.21 2.88
C ASN A 148 26.58 -4.57 2.76
N GLU A 149 27.91 -4.58 2.72
CA GLU A 149 28.72 -5.80 2.67
C GLU A 149 28.59 -6.58 3.98
N GLN A 150 28.67 -5.91 5.12
CA GLN A 150 28.41 -6.51 6.44
C GLN A 150 27.00 -7.10 6.51
N SER A 151 25.99 -6.41 5.97
CA SER A 151 24.61 -6.91 5.92
C SER A 151 24.50 -8.15 5.02
N ARG A 152 25.19 -8.17 3.88
CA ARG A 152 25.25 -9.33 2.97
C ARG A 152 25.98 -10.52 3.59
N VAL A 153 27.11 -10.28 4.26
CA VAL A 153 27.87 -11.31 4.97
C VAL A 153 27.05 -11.85 6.14
N ALA A 154 26.46 -10.98 6.96
CA ALA A 154 25.61 -11.38 8.07
C ALA A 154 24.41 -12.20 7.60
N PHE A 155 23.74 -11.76 6.53
CA PHE A 155 22.67 -12.54 5.90
C PHE A 155 23.18 -13.89 5.40
N SER A 156 24.29 -13.94 4.66
CA SER A 156 24.82 -15.18 4.10
C SER A 156 25.17 -16.19 5.20
N SER A 157 25.83 -15.75 6.26
CA SER A 157 26.15 -16.60 7.42
C SER A 157 24.91 -17.06 8.18
N ALA A 158 23.89 -16.21 8.33
CA ALA A 158 22.63 -16.60 8.96
C ALA A 158 21.84 -17.59 8.08
N TRP A 159 21.84 -17.37 6.78
CA TRP A 159 21.18 -18.20 5.77
C TRP A 159 21.81 -19.60 5.68
N GLU A 160 23.13 -19.69 5.67
CA GLU A 160 23.85 -20.98 5.79
C GLU A 160 23.50 -21.69 7.10
N LYS A 161 23.43 -20.93 8.20
CA LYS A 161 22.79 -21.26 9.50
C LYS A 161 21.53 -22.12 9.31
N ILE A 162 20.55 -21.47 8.70
CA ILE A 162 19.20 -21.97 8.49
C ILE A 162 19.20 -23.19 7.57
N ILE A 163 19.98 -23.19 6.49
CA ILE A 163 20.05 -24.33 5.56
C ILE A 163 20.62 -25.56 6.26
N VAL A 164 21.69 -25.41 7.04
CA VAL A 164 22.27 -26.51 7.82
C VAL A 164 21.23 -27.06 8.78
N ASP A 165 20.53 -26.18 9.50
CA ASP A 165 19.47 -26.56 10.43
C ASP A 165 18.34 -27.36 9.76
N TRP A 166 17.85 -26.90 8.60
CA TRP A 166 16.84 -27.61 7.82
C TRP A 166 17.29 -28.99 7.34
N ASN A 167 18.58 -29.16 7.02
CA ASN A 167 19.13 -30.44 6.59
C ASN A 167 19.38 -31.39 7.77
N GLU A 168 20.00 -30.91 8.84
CA GLU A 168 20.39 -31.72 10.00
C GLU A 168 19.18 -32.12 10.84
N GLN A 169 18.34 -31.14 11.19
CA GLN A 169 17.16 -31.43 11.96
C GLN A 169 16.11 -32.08 11.08
N GLY A 170 15.88 -31.56 9.88
CA GLY A 170 14.80 -31.94 8.96
C GLY A 170 15.12 -33.12 8.04
N SER A 171 15.37 -32.80 6.78
CA SER A 171 15.74 -33.70 5.69
C SER A 171 16.27 -32.86 4.50
N ALA A 172 16.93 -33.50 3.54
CA ALA A 172 17.35 -32.81 2.33
C ALA A 172 16.15 -32.29 1.51
N GLU A 173 15.02 -33.01 1.55
CA GLU A 173 13.80 -32.65 0.84
C GLU A 173 13.14 -31.40 1.42
N ILE A 174 12.95 -31.32 2.75
CA ILE A 174 12.36 -30.13 3.39
C ILE A 174 13.25 -28.90 3.21
N SER A 175 14.57 -29.08 3.30
CA SER A 175 15.54 -28.02 3.01
C SER A 175 15.40 -27.53 1.57
N ALA A 176 15.25 -28.43 0.60
CA ALA A 176 15.02 -28.07 -0.79
C ALA A 176 13.69 -27.32 -1.00
N THR A 177 12.60 -27.80 -0.37
CA THR A 177 11.29 -27.14 -0.41
C THR A 177 11.37 -25.73 0.15
N PHE A 178 11.94 -25.56 1.35
CA PHE A 178 11.99 -24.28 2.04
C PHE A 178 12.92 -23.28 1.37
N GLN A 179 14.06 -23.73 0.82
CA GLN A 179 14.92 -22.87 0.02
C GLN A 179 14.19 -22.36 -1.22
N LEU A 180 13.52 -23.23 -1.97
CA LEU A 180 12.75 -22.80 -3.14
C LEU A 180 11.60 -21.86 -2.74
N ALA A 181 10.88 -22.19 -1.68
CA ALA A 181 9.81 -21.35 -1.14
C ALA A 181 10.34 -19.95 -0.79
N TYR A 182 11.42 -19.88 -0.01
CA TYR A 182 12.06 -18.61 0.37
C TYR A 182 12.42 -17.76 -0.85
N TRP A 183 13.11 -18.31 -1.85
CA TRP A 183 13.50 -17.55 -3.04
C TRP A 183 12.32 -17.18 -3.95
N THR A 184 11.22 -17.94 -3.91
CA THR A 184 9.98 -17.61 -4.62
C THR A 184 9.28 -16.37 -4.06
N VAL A 185 9.44 -16.11 -2.75
CA VAL A 185 8.98 -14.84 -2.14
C VAL A 185 9.70 -13.67 -2.79
N TRP A 186 11.03 -13.74 -2.91
CA TRP A 186 11.84 -12.67 -3.49
C TRP A 186 11.58 -12.50 -4.99
N ALA A 187 11.38 -13.59 -5.73
CA ALA A 187 10.92 -13.54 -7.12
C ALA A 187 9.58 -12.76 -7.26
N SER A 188 8.63 -13.02 -6.36
CA SER A 188 7.34 -12.32 -6.34
C SER A 188 7.49 -10.82 -6.04
N ARG A 189 8.43 -10.46 -5.15
CA ARG A 189 8.71 -9.06 -4.80
C ARG A 189 9.41 -8.31 -5.93
N TRP A 190 10.35 -8.95 -6.63
CA TRP A 190 10.97 -8.39 -7.85
C TRP A 190 9.96 -8.22 -8.99
N ALA A 191 9.02 -9.14 -9.17
CA ALA A 191 7.91 -8.96 -10.11
C ALA A 191 7.08 -7.70 -9.78
N LYS A 192 6.84 -7.46 -8.48
CA LYS A 192 6.10 -6.28 -8.01
C LYS A 192 6.90 -4.99 -8.19
N GLU A 193 8.18 -4.99 -7.86
CA GLU A 193 9.08 -3.85 -8.03
C GLU A 193 9.08 -3.38 -9.49
N ASN A 194 9.27 -4.31 -10.42
CA ASN A 194 9.24 -4.05 -11.85
C ASN A 194 7.86 -3.52 -12.33
N GLN A 195 6.76 -4.04 -11.77
CA GLN A 195 5.41 -3.51 -12.05
C GLN A 195 5.24 -2.05 -11.60
N LEU A 196 5.83 -1.65 -10.48
CA LEU A 196 5.75 -0.25 -10.02
C LEU A 196 6.64 0.65 -10.89
N ASN A 197 7.83 0.18 -11.24
CA ASN A 197 8.77 0.92 -12.08
C ASN A 197 8.24 1.15 -13.50
N SER A 198 7.54 0.16 -14.10
CA SER A 198 6.90 0.32 -15.41
C SER A 198 5.76 1.34 -15.43
N LYS A 199 5.11 1.57 -14.28
CA LYS A 199 4.05 2.58 -14.13
C LYS A 199 4.60 3.98 -13.83
N ALA A 200 5.72 4.07 -13.12
CA ALA A 200 6.35 5.34 -12.75
C ALA A 200 7.12 5.97 -13.92
N VAL A 201 7.77 5.15 -14.74
CA VAL A 201 8.47 5.55 -15.94
C VAL A 201 7.57 5.18 -17.11
N GLY A 202 6.90 6.17 -17.74
CA GLY A 202 5.95 5.94 -18.83
C GLY A 202 6.43 4.86 -19.81
N SER A 203 5.79 3.68 -19.74
CA SER A 203 6.05 2.47 -20.53
C SER A 203 7.54 2.22 -20.86
N ASN A 204 8.34 1.88 -19.85
CA ASN A 204 9.62 1.23 -20.12
C ASN A 204 9.39 -0.28 -20.33
N GLU A 205 9.34 -0.70 -21.59
CA GLU A 205 9.17 -2.10 -22.03
C GLU A 205 10.10 -3.09 -21.32
N ILE A 206 11.28 -2.63 -20.87
CA ILE A 206 12.25 -3.43 -20.11
C ILE A 206 11.64 -3.89 -18.77
N TYR A 207 11.02 -2.99 -18.02
CA TYR A 207 10.42 -3.33 -16.72
C TYR A 207 9.20 -4.22 -16.88
N GLU A 208 8.43 -4.07 -17.96
CA GLU A 208 7.32 -4.98 -18.26
C GLU A 208 7.81 -6.39 -18.59
N THR A 209 8.89 -6.49 -19.37
CA THR A 209 9.55 -7.76 -19.70
C THR A 209 10.07 -8.43 -18.43
N HIS A 210 10.82 -7.71 -17.60
CA HIS A 210 11.35 -8.22 -16.33
C HIS A 210 10.22 -8.64 -15.38
N GLN A 211 9.13 -7.87 -15.31
CA GLN A 211 7.95 -8.23 -14.54
C GLN A 211 7.40 -9.60 -15.00
N GLN A 212 7.19 -9.79 -16.30
CA GLN A 212 6.67 -11.05 -16.86
C GLN A 212 7.61 -12.22 -16.56
N GLU A 213 8.91 -12.01 -16.75
CA GLU A 213 9.97 -12.96 -16.46
C GLU A 213 9.99 -13.43 -15.00
N TRP A 214 9.79 -12.51 -14.04
CA TRP A 214 9.72 -12.86 -12.62
C TRP A 214 8.41 -13.57 -12.25
N TYR A 215 7.29 -13.20 -12.87
CA TYR A 215 6.04 -13.95 -12.70
C TYR A 215 6.12 -15.37 -13.27
N GLU A 216 6.79 -15.55 -14.39
CA GLU A 216 7.01 -16.87 -14.98
C GLU A 216 7.85 -17.75 -14.05
N ARG A 217 8.96 -17.21 -13.52
CA ARG A 217 9.78 -17.90 -12.50
C ARG A 217 8.97 -18.28 -11.26
N LYS A 218 8.17 -17.34 -10.73
CA LYS A 218 7.26 -17.63 -9.62
C LYS A 218 6.32 -18.80 -9.95
N ASN A 219 5.69 -18.78 -11.12
CA ASN A 219 4.77 -19.84 -11.54
C ASN A 219 5.47 -21.20 -11.68
N GLN A 220 6.70 -21.22 -12.21
CA GLN A 220 7.52 -22.44 -12.28
C GLN A 220 7.82 -23.01 -10.90
N ALA A 221 8.17 -22.16 -9.93
CA ALA A 221 8.39 -22.61 -8.56
C ALA A 221 7.11 -23.08 -7.89
N VAL A 222 5.99 -22.36 -8.05
CA VAL A 222 4.68 -22.79 -7.52
C VAL A 222 4.30 -24.16 -8.08
N LYS A 223 4.47 -24.37 -9.38
CA LYS A 223 4.20 -25.67 -10.03
C LYS A 223 5.05 -26.79 -9.42
N LEU A 224 6.32 -26.54 -9.11
CA LEU A 224 7.16 -27.56 -8.49
C LEU A 224 6.84 -27.77 -7.01
N LEU A 225 6.57 -26.69 -6.28
CA LEU A 225 6.29 -26.72 -4.85
C LEU A 225 5.02 -27.50 -4.53
N ILE A 226 3.98 -27.46 -5.37
CA ILE A 226 2.76 -28.25 -5.14
C ILE A 226 2.98 -29.76 -5.21
N GLU A 227 4.07 -30.21 -5.84
CA GLU A 227 4.43 -31.63 -5.93
C GLU A 227 5.26 -32.09 -4.70
N MET A 228 5.66 -31.16 -3.83
CA MET A 228 6.41 -31.44 -2.60
C MET A 228 5.46 -31.78 -1.43
N PRO A 229 5.88 -32.64 -0.48
CA PRO A 229 4.99 -33.15 0.57
C PRO A 229 4.56 -32.12 1.64
N TYR A 230 5.20 -30.94 1.67
CA TYR A 230 4.90 -29.87 2.64
C TYR A 230 3.92 -28.82 2.10
N ALA A 231 3.40 -29.03 0.90
CA ALA A 231 2.47 -28.12 0.24
C ALA A 231 1.02 -28.43 0.57
N MET A 232 0.28 -27.38 0.93
CA MET A 232 -1.17 -27.41 0.97
C MET A 232 -1.69 -26.38 -0.04
N LEU A 233 -2.50 -26.87 -0.97
CA LEU A 233 -3.13 -26.03 -1.98
C LEU A 233 -4.62 -25.92 -1.69
N TYR A 234 -5.10 -24.69 -1.70
CA TYR A 234 -6.49 -24.35 -1.45
C TYR A 234 -7.03 -23.50 -2.60
N PHE A 235 -8.36 -23.43 -2.70
CA PHE A 235 -9.02 -22.54 -3.64
C PHE A 235 -9.94 -21.56 -2.93
N TYR A 236 -9.75 -20.27 -3.20
CA TYR A 236 -10.58 -19.19 -2.71
C TYR A 236 -11.44 -18.63 -3.85
N ARG A 237 -12.75 -18.61 -3.62
CA ARG A 237 -13.75 -18.05 -4.54
C ARG A 237 -14.60 -17.01 -3.81
N PRO A 238 -14.34 -15.70 -3.98
CA PRO A 238 -15.13 -14.67 -3.31
C PRO A 238 -16.56 -14.59 -3.88
N PRO A 239 -17.52 -14.06 -3.11
CA PRO A 239 -18.79 -13.60 -3.68
C PRO A 239 -18.54 -12.58 -4.80
N GLY A 240 -19.17 -12.76 -5.96
CA GLY A 240 -18.90 -11.90 -7.12
C GLY A 240 -17.53 -12.12 -7.76
N ALA A 241 -17.07 -13.37 -7.84
CA ALA A 241 -15.77 -13.75 -8.39
C ALA A 241 -15.55 -13.35 -9.86
N ASP A 242 -16.61 -13.05 -10.59
CA ASP A 242 -16.55 -12.72 -12.02
C ASP A 242 -16.20 -11.24 -12.22
N LYS A 243 -15.31 -10.94 -13.17
CA LYS A 243 -15.09 -9.56 -13.60
C LYS A 243 -16.06 -9.22 -14.71
N LEU A 244 -16.92 -8.26 -14.43
CA LEU A 244 -17.88 -7.74 -15.37
C LEU A 244 -17.34 -6.44 -15.98
N TYR A 245 -17.42 -6.31 -17.29
CA TYR A 245 -17.17 -5.07 -18.03
C TYR A 245 -18.40 -4.74 -18.86
N LEU A 246 -18.85 -3.50 -18.76
CA LEU A 246 -19.99 -3.00 -19.49
C LEU A 246 -19.70 -1.60 -20.03
N GLU A 247 -19.80 -1.48 -21.34
CA GLU A 247 -19.76 -0.23 -22.07
C GLU A 247 -20.99 -0.17 -22.97
N LEU A 248 -21.84 0.83 -22.72
CA LEU A 248 -23.05 1.06 -23.49
C LEU A 248 -22.74 2.07 -24.60
N CYS A 249 -23.28 1.86 -25.79
CA CYS A 249 -23.28 2.87 -26.85
C CYS A 249 -24.16 4.07 -26.45
N ASP A 250 -24.02 5.18 -27.17
CA ASP A 250 -24.69 6.44 -26.85
C ASP A 250 -26.22 6.26 -26.76
N ASP A 251 -26.83 5.56 -27.71
CA ASP A 251 -28.27 5.27 -27.71
C ASP A 251 -28.73 4.58 -26.42
N HIS A 252 -28.01 3.54 -25.99
CA HIS A 252 -28.34 2.81 -24.77
C HIS A 252 -28.00 3.60 -23.49
N GLN A 253 -27.00 4.50 -23.54
CA GLN A 253 -26.74 5.43 -22.44
C GLN A 253 -27.84 6.49 -22.31
N GLU A 254 -28.42 6.95 -23.42
CA GLU A 254 -29.57 7.85 -23.41
C GLU A 254 -30.82 7.14 -22.91
N MET A 255 -31.10 5.93 -23.38
CA MET A 255 -32.20 5.10 -22.88
C MET A 255 -32.10 4.84 -21.38
N MET A 256 -30.89 4.63 -20.85
CA MET A 256 -30.65 4.44 -19.42
C MET A 256 -30.96 5.71 -18.59
N LYS A 257 -30.93 6.89 -19.21
CA LYS A 257 -31.20 8.18 -18.57
C LYS A 257 -32.66 8.64 -18.74
N ASP A 258 -33.45 7.95 -19.55
CA ASP A 258 -34.82 8.36 -19.88
C ASP A 258 -35.80 8.01 -18.74
N GLY A 259 -36.51 9.03 -18.22
CA GLY A 259 -37.51 8.91 -17.15
C GLY A 259 -36.98 8.71 -15.72
N TYR A 260 -35.88 7.99 -15.52
CA TYR A 260 -35.19 7.80 -14.24
C TYR A 260 -33.74 7.38 -14.49
N TYR A 261 -32.78 7.79 -13.64
CA TYR A 261 -31.38 7.39 -13.82
C TYR A 261 -31.17 5.98 -13.27
N TRP A 262 -30.96 4.99 -14.15
CA TRP A 262 -30.69 3.61 -13.74
C TRP A 262 -29.19 3.40 -13.53
N ASP A 263 -28.81 2.59 -12.54
CA ASP A 263 -27.45 2.06 -12.51
C ASP A 263 -27.20 1.26 -13.80
N LYS A 264 -26.01 1.42 -14.40
CA LYS A 264 -25.56 0.65 -15.57
C LYS A 264 -25.81 -0.85 -15.41
N TRP A 265 -25.59 -1.40 -14.22
CA TRP A 265 -25.80 -2.82 -13.96
C TRP A 265 -27.27 -3.20 -13.83
N GLU A 266 -28.10 -2.33 -13.24
CA GLU A 266 -29.55 -2.51 -13.20
C GLU A 266 -30.15 -2.44 -14.61
N PHE A 267 -29.69 -1.48 -15.42
CA PHE A 267 -30.07 -1.36 -16.82
C PHE A 267 -29.69 -2.60 -17.62
N LEU A 268 -28.47 -3.11 -17.47
CA LEU A 268 -28.07 -4.37 -18.10
C LEU A 268 -28.94 -5.54 -17.63
N ASN A 269 -29.23 -5.66 -16.32
CA ASN A 269 -30.01 -6.78 -15.80
C ASN A 269 -31.43 -6.81 -16.36
N GLN A 270 -32.07 -5.65 -16.49
CA GLN A 270 -33.42 -5.53 -17.04
C GLN A 270 -33.46 -5.59 -18.57
N ASN A 271 -32.43 -5.07 -19.25
CA ASN A 271 -32.36 -4.95 -20.70
C ASN A 271 -31.32 -5.86 -21.33
N ARG A 272 -30.95 -6.96 -20.67
CA ARG A 272 -29.79 -7.80 -21.06
C ARG A 272 -29.83 -8.20 -22.53
N ARG A 273 -30.98 -8.69 -22.99
CA ARG A 273 -31.17 -9.12 -24.40
C ARG A 273 -30.94 -8.00 -25.40
N LEU A 274 -31.33 -6.78 -25.06
CA LEU A 274 -31.21 -5.60 -25.91
C LEU A 274 -29.74 -5.17 -26.00
N VAL A 275 -29.07 -5.05 -24.85
CA VAL A 275 -27.64 -4.71 -24.77
C VAL A 275 -26.75 -5.77 -25.43
N THR A 276 -26.96 -7.07 -25.15
CA THR A 276 -26.12 -8.16 -25.71
C THR A 276 -26.29 -8.37 -27.22
N LYS A 277 -27.38 -7.85 -27.81
CA LYS A 277 -27.61 -7.91 -29.26
C LYS A 277 -27.13 -6.67 -30.00
N CYS A 278 -26.89 -5.57 -29.29
CA CYS A 278 -26.32 -4.37 -29.86
C CYS A 278 -24.86 -4.64 -30.24
N ARG A 279 -24.47 -4.25 -31.46
CA ARG A 279 -23.08 -4.43 -31.93
C ARG A 279 -22.11 -3.39 -31.38
N GLU A 280 -22.64 -2.27 -30.88
CA GLU A 280 -21.86 -1.14 -30.37
C GLU A 280 -21.71 -1.18 -28.85
N CYS A 281 -22.56 -1.94 -28.16
CA CYS A 281 -22.39 -2.20 -26.74
C CYS A 281 -21.38 -3.32 -26.52
N VAL A 282 -20.53 -3.18 -25.51
CA VAL A 282 -19.56 -4.20 -25.09
C VAL A 282 -19.97 -4.70 -23.71
N TYR A 283 -20.36 -5.97 -23.63
CA TYR A 283 -20.51 -6.68 -22.36
C TYR A 283 -19.54 -7.87 -22.35
N CYS A 284 -18.59 -7.84 -21.43
CA CYS A 284 -17.62 -8.91 -21.23
C CYS A 284 -17.69 -9.42 -19.79
N GLU A 285 -17.73 -10.74 -19.66
CA GLU A 285 -17.76 -11.42 -18.37
C GLU A 285 -16.58 -12.39 -18.32
N THR A 286 -15.63 -12.11 -17.43
CA THR A 286 -14.50 -13.02 -17.17
C THR A 286 -14.81 -13.81 -15.91
N LYS A 287 -15.22 -15.08 -16.09
CA LYS A 287 -15.53 -15.99 -15.00
C LYS A 287 -14.33 -16.21 -14.08
N ASP A 288 -14.58 -16.20 -12.78
CA ASP A 288 -13.58 -16.47 -11.74
C ASP A 288 -12.33 -15.59 -11.81
N TYR A 289 -12.48 -14.36 -12.26
CA TYR A 289 -11.38 -13.40 -12.38
C TYR A 289 -10.73 -13.09 -11.03
N TYR A 290 -11.56 -12.95 -9.98
CA TYR A 290 -11.11 -12.66 -8.61
C TYR A 290 -10.87 -13.92 -7.76
N SER A 291 -11.05 -15.11 -8.35
CA SER A 291 -10.74 -16.38 -7.68
C SER A 291 -9.24 -16.63 -7.66
N LEU A 292 -8.74 -17.23 -6.58
CA LEU A 292 -7.31 -17.41 -6.33
C LEU A 292 -7.03 -18.84 -5.85
N TYR A 293 -5.96 -19.43 -6.38
CA TYR A 293 -5.28 -20.53 -5.72
C TYR A 293 -4.42 -19.99 -4.58
N TYR A 294 -4.47 -20.64 -3.42
CA TYR A 294 -3.65 -20.32 -2.25
C TYR A 294 -2.76 -21.52 -1.93
N LEU A 295 -1.46 -21.39 -2.17
CA LEU A 295 -0.46 -22.39 -1.82
C LEU A 295 0.20 -21.98 -0.51
N GLU A 296 0.20 -22.87 0.47
CA GLU A 296 0.92 -22.73 1.73
C GLU A 296 1.97 -23.84 1.86
N ILE A 297 3.19 -23.47 2.22
CA ILE A 297 4.30 -24.36 2.53
C ILE A 297 4.61 -24.21 4.01
N LYS A 298 4.39 -25.27 4.79
CA LYS A 298 4.72 -25.30 6.22
C LYS A 298 5.14 -26.68 6.66
N SER A 299 5.81 -26.75 7.80
CA SER A 299 6.13 -28.01 8.46
C SER A 299 6.00 -27.87 9.96
N ASP A 300 5.39 -28.86 10.60
CA ASP A 300 5.30 -28.92 12.07
C ASP A 300 6.68 -28.96 12.73
N LYS A 301 7.70 -29.42 11.99
CA LYS A 301 9.09 -29.50 12.46
C LYS A 301 9.79 -28.14 12.54
N PHE A 302 9.33 -27.19 11.74
CA PHE A 302 9.88 -25.84 11.62
C PHE A 302 8.74 -24.83 11.61
N PRO A 303 8.02 -24.68 12.75
CA PRO A 303 6.78 -23.89 12.81
C PRO A 303 7.00 -22.39 12.55
N ASP A 304 8.21 -21.90 12.78
CA ASP A 304 8.59 -20.51 12.52
C ASP A 304 8.67 -20.17 11.02
N PHE A 305 8.66 -21.19 10.15
CA PHE A 305 8.73 -21.02 8.71
C PHE A 305 7.40 -21.41 8.05
N SER A 306 6.68 -20.40 7.58
CA SER A 306 5.51 -20.56 6.72
C SER A 306 5.64 -19.64 5.52
N PHE A 307 5.43 -20.19 4.33
CA PHE A 307 5.45 -19.44 3.08
C PHE A 307 4.14 -19.61 2.35
N SER A 308 3.58 -18.52 1.83
CA SER A 308 2.31 -18.53 1.14
C SER A 308 2.36 -17.81 -0.20
N TYR A 309 1.68 -18.35 -1.20
CA TYR A 309 1.59 -17.78 -2.54
C TYR A 309 0.17 -17.82 -3.07
N HIS A 310 -0.28 -16.69 -3.61
CA HIS A 310 -1.51 -16.62 -4.37
C HIS A 310 -1.22 -16.65 -5.88
N THR A 311 -2.03 -17.42 -6.59
CA THR A 311 -2.00 -17.49 -8.06
C THR A 311 -3.42 -17.27 -8.57
N PRO A 312 -3.68 -16.22 -9.38
CA PRO A 312 -5.01 -16.00 -9.96
C PRO A 312 -5.51 -17.22 -10.72
N TYR A 313 -6.79 -17.56 -10.58
CA TYR A 313 -7.38 -18.73 -11.23
C TYR A 313 -7.14 -18.73 -12.75
N THR A 314 -7.26 -17.57 -13.39
CA THR A 314 -7.03 -17.39 -14.83
C THR A 314 -5.63 -17.81 -15.30
N ILE A 315 -4.64 -17.77 -14.40
CA ILE A 315 -3.26 -18.21 -14.61
C ILE A 315 -3.09 -19.66 -14.14
N GLY A 316 -3.46 -19.93 -12.88
CA GLY A 316 -3.21 -21.20 -12.19
C GLY A 316 -3.92 -22.40 -12.83
N ARG A 317 -5.11 -22.20 -13.42
CA ARG A 317 -5.88 -23.28 -14.08
C ARG A 317 -5.13 -24.02 -15.19
N LYS A 318 -4.03 -23.45 -15.69
CA LYS A 318 -3.18 -24.05 -16.73
C LYS A 318 -2.25 -25.15 -16.19
N PHE A 319 -1.95 -25.15 -14.89
CA PHE A 319 -0.95 -26.05 -14.31
C PHE A 319 -1.25 -26.51 -12.86
N LEU A 320 -2.27 -25.97 -12.21
CA LEU A 320 -2.73 -26.40 -10.89
C LEU A 320 -3.96 -27.30 -11.01
N PRO A 321 -4.24 -28.14 -9.99
CA PRO A 321 -5.44 -28.97 -9.93
C PRO A 321 -6.74 -28.19 -10.14
N HIS A 322 -7.80 -28.89 -10.55
CA HIS A 322 -9.10 -28.28 -10.73
C HIS A 322 -9.64 -27.76 -9.38
N PRO A 323 -10.25 -26.56 -9.32
CA PRO A 323 -10.75 -25.99 -8.06
C PRO A 323 -11.64 -26.93 -7.24
N GLU A 324 -12.45 -27.75 -7.89
CA GLU A 324 -13.37 -28.71 -7.25
C GLU A 324 -12.65 -29.86 -6.52
N THR A 325 -11.37 -30.12 -6.84
CA THR A 325 -10.58 -31.14 -6.14
C THR A 325 -9.83 -30.58 -4.94
N LEU A 326 -9.97 -29.28 -4.66
CA LEU A 326 -9.22 -28.59 -3.61
C LEU A 326 -10.13 -28.21 -2.44
N PRO A 327 -9.60 -28.21 -1.21
CA PRO A 327 -10.31 -27.64 -0.07
C PRO A 327 -10.63 -26.16 -0.32
N ALA A 328 -11.88 -25.79 -0.08
CA ALA A 328 -12.30 -24.40 -0.03
C ALA A 328 -11.77 -23.75 1.24
N VAL A 329 -11.34 -22.49 1.14
CA VAL A 329 -10.91 -21.69 2.28
C VAL A 329 -11.60 -20.35 2.26
N ASP A 330 -12.06 -19.89 3.42
CA ASP A 330 -12.40 -18.49 3.62
C ASP A 330 -11.09 -17.74 3.85
N HIS A 331 -10.63 -17.04 2.82
CA HIS A 331 -9.41 -16.25 2.91
C HIS A 331 -9.74 -14.87 3.49
N VAL A 332 -9.34 -14.63 4.73
CA VAL A 332 -9.22 -13.29 5.29
C VAL A 332 -7.78 -12.85 5.03
N GLU A 333 -7.57 -11.70 4.37
CA GLU A 333 -6.24 -11.11 4.23
C GLU A 333 -5.64 -10.95 5.64
N GLN A 334 -4.67 -11.79 6.00
CA GLN A 334 -3.98 -11.68 7.28
C GLN A 334 -2.78 -10.75 7.17
N ASP A 335 -2.60 -9.93 8.20
CA ASP A 335 -1.41 -9.11 8.42
C ASP A 335 -0.22 -9.96 8.88
N GLY A 336 0.31 -10.76 7.96
CA GLY A 336 1.60 -11.43 8.10
C GLY A 336 2.74 -10.62 7.48
N ILE A 337 3.98 -10.94 7.86
CA ILE A 337 5.25 -10.38 7.31
C ILE A 337 5.33 -10.54 5.77
N PHE A 338 4.51 -11.44 5.21
CA PHE A 338 4.39 -11.77 3.80
C PHE A 338 3.04 -11.30 3.22
N ARG A 339 2.77 -9.99 3.24
CA ARG A 339 1.68 -9.41 2.43
C ARG A 339 1.95 -9.63 0.94
N PHE A 340 0.92 -10.05 0.21
CA PHE A 340 1.01 -10.25 -1.23
C PHE A 340 1.36 -8.92 -1.94
N GLY A 341 2.33 -8.97 -2.84
CA GLY A 341 2.60 -7.87 -3.77
C GLY A 341 3.06 -6.56 -3.11
N ARG A 342 3.84 -6.62 -2.02
CA ARG A 342 4.62 -5.45 -1.61
C ARG A 342 5.94 -5.34 -2.40
N PRO A 343 6.39 -4.12 -2.72
CA PRO A 343 7.74 -3.91 -3.25
C PRO A 343 8.81 -4.25 -2.23
N LEU A 344 10.05 -4.31 -2.72
CA LEU A 344 11.24 -4.47 -1.88
C LEU A 344 11.50 -3.19 -1.09
N LEU A 345 11.85 -3.33 0.19
CA LEU A 345 12.41 -2.22 0.96
C LEU A 345 13.85 -1.95 0.49
N GLU A 346 14.33 -0.72 0.63
CA GLU A 346 15.70 -0.36 0.20
C GLU A 346 16.78 -1.24 0.85
N GLN A 347 16.63 -1.57 2.12
CA GLN A 347 17.53 -2.49 2.84
C GLN A 347 17.46 -3.92 2.29
N GLU A 348 16.28 -4.37 1.85
CA GLU A 348 16.11 -5.68 1.23
C GLU A 348 16.78 -5.72 -0.15
N LYS A 349 16.78 -4.62 -0.92
CA LYS A 349 17.47 -4.53 -2.22
C LYS A 349 18.99 -4.66 -2.09
N VAL A 350 19.55 -4.30 -0.94
CA VAL A 350 20.99 -4.48 -0.66
C VAL A 350 21.34 -5.96 -0.56
N ILE A 351 20.54 -6.73 0.17
CA ILE A 351 20.78 -8.16 0.47
C ILE A 351 20.29 -9.05 -0.68
N HIS A 352 19.13 -8.71 -1.25
CA HIS A 352 18.41 -9.48 -2.26
C HIS A 352 18.44 -8.77 -3.61
N THR A 353 19.66 -8.53 -4.12
CA THR A 353 19.82 -7.95 -5.45
C THR A 353 19.15 -8.84 -6.50
N GLU A 354 18.67 -8.25 -7.60
CA GLU A 354 17.98 -9.00 -8.65
C GLU A 354 18.82 -10.17 -9.18
N LYS A 355 20.13 -9.92 -9.38
CA LYS A 355 21.10 -10.92 -9.85
C LYS A 355 21.30 -12.04 -8.84
N ASP A 356 21.45 -11.73 -7.56
CA ASP A 356 21.68 -12.74 -6.51
C ASP A 356 20.43 -13.58 -6.28
N VAL A 357 19.25 -12.93 -6.26
CA VAL A 357 17.97 -13.64 -6.17
C VAL A 357 17.81 -14.59 -7.35
N LEU A 358 18.13 -14.16 -8.58
CA LEU A 358 18.04 -15.03 -9.75
C LEU A 358 18.95 -16.25 -9.60
N LEU A 359 20.21 -16.05 -9.25
CA LEU A 359 21.19 -17.14 -9.07
C LEU A 359 20.76 -18.12 -7.98
N LYS A 360 20.32 -17.61 -6.82
CA LYS A 360 19.90 -18.46 -5.69
C LYS A 360 18.57 -19.15 -5.96
N PHE A 361 17.65 -18.49 -6.64
CA PHE A 361 16.38 -19.05 -7.09
C PHE A 361 16.60 -20.22 -8.05
N GLU A 362 17.42 -20.05 -9.08
CA GLU A 362 17.71 -21.11 -10.06
C GLU A 362 18.39 -22.31 -9.40
N ALA A 363 19.33 -22.07 -8.47
CA ALA A 363 19.96 -23.13 -7.70
C ALA A 363 18.94 -23.89 -6.82
N ALA A 364 18.07 -23.17 -6.12
CA ALA A 364 17.02 -23.77 -5.29
C ALA A 364 15.99 -24.55 -6.11
N LEU A 365 15.61 -24.03 -7.28
CA LEU A 365 14.71 -24.70 -8.22
C LEU A 365 15.32 -26.00 -8.73
N LEU A 366 16.59 -25.99 -9.14
CA LEU A 366 17.31 -27.21 -9.56
C LEU A 366 17.47 -28.21 -8.41
N PHE A 367 17.67 -27.74 -7.18
CA PHE A 367 17.79 -28.61 -6.02
C PHE A 367 16.46 -29.29 -5.69
N ALA A 368 15.36 -28.54 -5.64
CA ALA A 368 14.02 -29.06 -5.39
C ALA A 368 13.57 -30.07 -6.46
N LYS A 369 13.94 -29.85 -7.73
CA LYS A 369 13.63 -30.80 -8.83
C LYS A 369 14.17 -32.21 -8.61
N LYS A 370 15.18 -32.40 -7.75
CA LYS A 370 15.73 -33.74 -7.46
C LYS A 370 14.80 -34.61 -6.62
N PHE A 371 13.79 -34.01 -5.99
CA PHE A 371 12.86 -34.67 -5.09
C PHE A 371 11.47 -34.87 -5.72
N VAL A 372 11.30 -34.42 -6.96
CA VAL A 372 10.05 -34.51 -7.71
C VAL A 372 10.30 -35.41 -8.91
N SER A 373 9.44 -36.41 -9.10
CA SER A 373 9.63 -37.52 -10.06
C SER A 373 9.10 -37.20 -11.46
#